data_AF-A0ABD6EBC5-F1
#
_entry.id   AF-A0ABD6EBC5-F1
#
_cell.length_a   1.000
_cell.length_b   1.000
_cell.length_c   1.000
_cell.angle_alpha   90.00
_cell.angle_beta   90.00
_cell.angle_gamma   90.00
#
_symmetry.space_group_name_H-M   'P 1'
#
loop_
_entity.id
_entity.type
_entity.pdbx_description
1 polymer ?
#
loop_
_entity_poly.entity_id
_entity_poly.type
_entity_poly.pdbx_seq_one_letter_code
_entity_poly.pdbx_strand_id
1 'polypeptide(L)' 'MRIDHAQYRSFETSNRVEPPCGFIDGDLIESILDMNSDEVHQIVNQMKVPIEQGQDSHPPTVKEVLKLVEDLARVH' A
#
# COMPACT_ATOMS: atom_id res chain seq x y z
N MET A 1 18.08 3.60 -12.80
CA MET A 1 18.54 3.55 -11.39
C MET A 1 17.44 2.92 -10.58
N ARG A 2 17.69 1.85 -9.83
CA ARG A 2 16.67 1.20 -8.98
C ARG A 2 16.93 1.66 -7.56
N ILE A 3 16.08 2.56 -7.06
CA ILE A 3 16.16 3.07 -5.68
C ILE A 3 15.18 2.26 -4.85
N ASP A 4 15.59 1.84 -3.66
CA ASP A 4 14.69 1.22 -2.70
C ASP A 4 13.69 2.26 -2.15
N HIS A 5 12.40 1.90 -2.08
CA HIS A 5 11.36 2.82 -1.64
C HIS A 5 11.52 3.24 -0.18
N ALA A 6 11.86 2.29 0.71
CA ALA A 6 12.04 2.59 2.13
C ALA A 6 13.25 3.50 2.35
N GLN A 7 14.32 3.32 1.57
CA GLN A 7 15.44 4.26 1.54
C GLN A 7 15.01 5.63 1.02
N TYR A 8 14.27 5.70 -0.08
CA TYR A 8 13.81 6.96 -0.67
C TYR A 8 12.92 7.78 0.27
N ARG A 9 12.06 7.11 1.05
CA ARG A 9 11.17 7.75 2.04
C ARG A 9 11.79 7.86 3.44
N SER A 10 13.05 7.49 3.64
CA SER A 10 13.71 7.62 4.94
C SER A 10 13.85 9.08 5.35
N PHE A 11 13.73 9.36 6.65
CA PHE A 11 14.00 10.68 7.18
C PHE A 11 15.52 10.85 7.29
N GLU A 12 16.09 11.66 6.40
CA GLU A 12 17.53 11.89 6.32
C GLU A 12 17.89 13.34 6.63
N THR A 13 18.89 13.51 7.49
CA THR A 13 19.56 14.77 7.78
C THR A 13 21.06 14.51 7.81
N SER A 14 21.88 15.56 7.82
CA SER A 14 23.35 15.42 7.92
C SER A 14 23.83 14.63 9.14
N ASN A 15 22.99 14.49 10.18
CA ASN A 15 23.37 13.90 11.47
C ASN A 15 22.70 12.54 11.75
N ARG A 16 21.63 12.18 11.03
CA ARG A 16 20.88 10.94 11.27
C ARG A 16 20.02 10.52 10.08
N VAL A 17 19.81 9.21 10.00
CA VAL A 17 18.89 8.54 9.09
C VAL A 17 17.93 7.70 9.93
N GLU A 18 16.63 7.88 9.73
CA GLU A 18 15.58 7.14 10.45
C GLU A 18 14.60 6.52 9.45
N PRO A 19 14.13 5.29 9.70
CA PRO A 19 13.15 4.65 8.83
C PRO A 19 11.81 5.40 8.88
N PRO A 20 11.03 5.43 7.78
CA PRO A 20 9.71 6.05 7.78
C PRO A 20 8.79 5.32 8.78
N CYS A 21 8.13 6.08 9.66
CA CYS A 21 7.26 5.54 10.69
C CYS A 21 6.03 6.45 10.88
N GLY A 22 4.84 5.86 10.97
CA GLY A 22 3.59 6.60 11.17
C GLY A 22 3.05 7.33 9.92
N PHE A 23 3.66 7.11 8.76
CA PHE A 23 3.25 7.69 7.48
C PHE A 23 3.08 6.60 6.42
N ILE A 24 2.08 6.77 5.55
CA ILE A 24 1.84 5.94 4.37
C ILE A 24 2.04 6.81 3.13
N ASP A 25 2.78 6.29 2.15
CA ASP A 25 3.03 6.97 0.89
C ASP A 25 1.85 6.79 -0.07
N GLY A 26 1.00 7.80 -0.20
CA GLY A 26 -0.19 7.78 -1.06
C GLY A 26 0.15 7.48 -2.52
N ASP A 27 1.19 8.12 -3.06
CA ASP A 27 1.63 7.91 -4.45
C ASP A 27 1.97 6.44 -4.73
N LEU A 28 2.61 5.76 -3.75
CA LEU A 28 2.92 4.33 -3.88
C LEU A 28 1.65 3.49 -3.84
N ILE A 29 0.69 3.78 -2.95
CA ILE A 29 -0.56 3.03 -2.85
C ILE A 29 -1.41 3.21 -4.12
N GLU A 30 -1.51 4.43 -4.63
CA GLU A 30 -2.30 4.77 -5.81
C GLU A 30 -1.73 4.17 -7.09
N SER A 31 -0.42 3.92 -7.15
CA SER A 31 0.22 3.26 -8.30
C SER A 31 -0.37 1.88 -8.63
N ILE A 32 -1.07 1.23 -7.69
CA ILE A 32 -1.77 -0.04 -7.94
C ILE A 32 -2.87 0.07 -9.01
N LEU A 33 -3.44 1.27 -9.21
CA LEU A 33 -4.47 1.52 -10.23
C LEU A 33 -3.90 1.47 -11.65
N ASP A 34 -2.58 1.70 -11.79
CA ASP A 34 -1.87 1.67 -13.08
C ASP A 34 -1.23 0.30 -13.37
N MET A 35 -1.23 -0.62 -12.40
CA MET A 35 -0.64 -1.95 -12.57
C MET A 35 -1.51 -2.87 -13.43
N ASN A 36 -0.90 -3.88 -14.04
CA ASN A 36 -1.67 -4.87 -14.78
C ASN A 36 -2.40 -5.84 -13.83
N SER A 37 -3.46 -6.49 -14.33
CA SER A 37 -4.32 -7.34 -13.51
C SER A 37 -3.57 -8.46 -12.78
N ASP A 38 -2.55 -9.06 -13.41
CA ASP A 38 -1.81 -10.18 -12.82
C ASP A 38 -0.99 -9.73 -11.61
N GLU A 39 -0.33 -8.57 -11.71
CA GLU A 39 0.42 -7.98 -10.60
C GLU A 39 -0.48 -7.62 -9.42
N VAL A 40 -1.65 -7.02 -9.70
CA VAL A 40 -2.63 -6.68 -8.66
C VAL A 40 -3.15 -7.96 -7.98
N HIS A 41 -3.47 -9.01 -8.73
CA HIS A 41 -3.87 -10.30 -8.16
C HIS A 41 -2.78 -10.90 -7.26
N GLN A 42 -1.50 -10.83 -7.66
CA GLN A 42 -0.39 -11.34 -6.85
C GLN A 42 -0.25 -10.61 -5.51
N ILE A 43 -0.44 -9.29 -5.49
CA ILE A 43 -0.38 -8.48 -4.27
C ILE A 43 -1.57 -8.82 -3.36
N VAL A 44 -2.79 -8.76 -3.91
CA VAL A 44 -4.04 -8.95 -3.15
C VAL A 44 -4.14 -10.35 -2.54
N ASN A 45 -3.67 -11.39 -3.24
CA ASN A 45 -3.67 -12.77 -2.73
C ASN A 45 -2.77 -12.97 -1.49
N GLN A 46 -1.84 -12.06 -1.22
CA GLN A 46 -0.99 -12.10 -0.04
C GLN A 46 -1.56 -11.29 1.14
N MET A 47 -2.65 -10.55 0.92
CA MET A 47 -3.30 -9.72 1.93
C MET A 47 -4.26 -10.54 2.80
N LYS A 48 -4.46 -10.08 4.03
CA LYS A 48 -5.47 -10.60 4.95
C LYS A 48 -6.27 -9.43 5.50
N VAL A 49 -7.59 -9.53 5.47
CA VAL A 49 -8.45 -8.53 6.12
C VAL A 49 -8.32 -8.73 7.64
N PRO A 50 -8.09 -7.65 8.42
CA PRO A 50 -8.08 -7.73 9.88
C PRO A 50 -9.41 -8.31 10.38
N ILE A 51 -9.34 -9.20 11.37
CA ILE A 51 -10.53 -9.74 12.02
C ILE A 51 -11.17 -8.61 12.84
N GLU A 52 -12.27 -8.05 12.35
CA GLU A 52 -13.20 -7.33 13.23
C GLU A 52 -13.93 -8.36 14.11
N GLN A 53 -14.16 -8.02 15.38
CA GLN A 53 -14.65 -8.96 16.40
C GLN A 53 -15.86 -9.77 15.91
N GLY A 54 -15.66 -11.07 15.66
CA GLY A 54 -16.71 -12.02 15.27
C GLY A 54 -16.72 -12.44 13.80
N GLN A 55 -15.82 -11.94 12.94
CA GLN A 55 -15.68 -12.41 11.55
C GLN A 55 -14.39 -13.18 11.31
N ASP A 56 -14.47 -14.25 10.53
CA ASP A 56 -13.28 -14.97 10.06
C ASP A 56 -12.46 -14.08 9.11
N SER A 57 -11.14 -14.10 9.26
CA SER A 57 -10.24 -13.41 8.32
C SER A 57 -10.42 -14.01 6.94
N HIS A 58 -10.88 -13.21 5.98
CA HIS A 58 -10.95 -13.59 4.59
C HIS A 58 -9.90 -12.81 3.77
N PRO A 59 -9.39 -13.39 2.66
CA PRO A 59 -8.62 -12.62 1.71
C PRO A 59 -9.52 -11.53 1.10
N PRO A 60 -9.03 -10.29 0.93
CA PRO A 60 -9.79 -9.27 0.21
C PRO A 60 -9.86 -9.65 -1.27
N THR A 61 -10.94 -9.25 -1.92
CA THR A 61 -11.05 -9.36 -3.38
C THR A 61 -10.33 -8.18 -4.06
N VAL A 62 -9.82 -8.41 -5.27
CA VAL A 62 -9.17 -7.33 -6.06
C VAL A 62 -10.08 -6.11 -6.21
N LYS A 63 -11.38 -6.34 -6.42
CA LYS A 63 -12.37 -5.27 -6.55
C LYS A 63 -12.50 -4.42 -5.28
N GLU A 64 -12.45 -5.03 -4.10
CA GLU A 64 -12.53 -4.29 -2.83
C GLU A 64 -11.30 -3.40 -2.63
N VAL A 65 -10.11 -3.93 -2.94
CA VAL A 65 -8.86 -3.17 -2.82
C VAL A 65 -8.82 -2.01 -3.83
N LEU A 66 -9.13 -2.26 -5.11
CA LEU A 66 -9.15 -1.21 -6.13
C LEU A 66 -10.17 -0.13 -5.79
N LYS A 67 -11.38 -0.51 -5.36
CA LYS A 67 -12.40 0.46 -4.96
C LYS A 67 -11.95 1.32 -3.78
N LEU A 68 -11.29 0.74 -2.77
CA LEU A 68 -10.76 1.48 -1.64
C LEU A 68 -9.72 2.51 -2.10
N VAL A 69 -8.81 2.12 -2.99
CA VAL A 69 -7.76 3.02 -3.50
C VAL A 69 -8.36 4.12 -4.39
N GLU A 70 -9.35 3.81 -5.23
CA GLU A 70 -10.12 4.80 -5.99
C GLU A 70 -10.80 5.82 -5.07
N ASP A 71 -11.36 5.38 -3.94
CA ASP A 71 -12.00 6.27 -2.97
C ASP A 71 -10.97 7.18 -2.27
N LEU A 72 -9.76 6.67 -1.97
CA LEU A 72 -8.65 7.45 -1.41
C LEU A 72 -8.10 8.49 -2.40
N ALA A 73 -7.97 8.13 -3.67
CA ALA A 73 -7.46 9.02 -4.71
C ALA A 73 -8.37 10.24 -4.97
N ARG A 74 -9.64 10.22 -4.54
CA ARG A 74 -10.57 11.36 -4.67
C ARG A 74 -10.39 12.45 -3.61
N VAL A 75 -9.53 12.23 -2.62
CA VAL A 75 -9.35 13.17 -1.49
C VAL A 75 -8.50 14.37 -1.91
N HIS A 76 -7.89 14.34 -3.09
CA HIS A 76 -7.07 15.42 -3.64
C HIS A 76 -7.49 15.83 -5.06
#